data_AF-A0A165E7Z9-F1
#
_entry.id   AF-A0A165E7Z9-F1
#
_cell.length_a   1.000
_cell.length_b   1.000
_cell.length_c   1.000
_cell.angle_alpha   90.00
_cell.angle_beta   90.00
_cell.angle_gamma   90.00
#
_symmetry.space_group_name_H-M   'P 1'
#
loop_
_entity.id
_entity.type
_entity.pdbx_description
1 polymer ?
#
loop_
_entity_poly.entity_id
_entity_poly.type
_entity_poly.pdbx_seq_one_letter_code
_entity_poly.pdbx_strand_id
1 'polypeptide(L)'
;TDGGRHFDCAEVRNFCDSRGIEYTKTPPYSPWANGLVEECNRTLLGRLRRYCHPDFVEDETGMSTDELKKQTGARWPEYFARALADMNSRVLPSLGYSPRELLFGFVRTDGMERLVEPADVDSAAAHLADMDATRSDAHARTLEHADARKARFDKHVTDAQFHVGDVVQVY
;
A
#
# COMPACT_ATOMS: atom_id res chain seq x y z
N THR A 1 1.81 13.03 5.74
CA THR A 1 1.55 13.35 4.32
C THR A 1 2.81 13.90 3.69
N ASP A 2 2.88 13.98 2.36
CA ASP A 2 3.94 14.77 1.72
C ASP A 2 3.79 16.27 2.07
N GLY A 3 4.81 17.05 1.74
CA GLY A 3 4.80 18.51 1.89
C GLY A 3 3.97 19.24 0.83
N GLY A 4 3.07 18.56 0.12
CA GLY A 4 2.20 19.17 -0.87
C GLY A 4 1.32 20.24 -0.25
N ARG A 5 1.14 21.38 -0.93
CA ARG A 5 0.36 22.52 -0.41
C ARG A 5 -1.09 22.17 -0.07
N HIS A 6 -1.64 21.13 -0.69
CA HIS A 6 -2.96 20.61 -0.40
C HIS A 6 -3.08 19.95 0.98
N PHE A 7 -1.97 19.41 1.50
CA PHE A 7 -1.91 18.83 2.85
C PHE A 7 -1.24 19.78 3.85
N ASP A 8 -0.46 20.76 3.37
CA ASP A 8 0.14 21.83 4.16
C ASP A 8 -0.70 23.11 4.15
N CYS A 9 -1.94 23.02 4.62
CA CYS A 9 -2.81 24.19 4.78
C CYS A 9 -3.43 24.25 6.19
N ALA A 10 -3.89 25.43 6.57
CA ALA A 10 -4.55 25.64 7.86
C ALA A 10 -5.84 24.82 8.00
N GLU A 11 -6.57 24.60 6.91
CA GLU A 11 -7.83 23.86 6.90
C GLU A 11 -7.62 22.40 7.32
N VAL A 12 -6.61 21.72 6.76
CA VAL A 12 -6.26 20.34 7.12
C VAL A 12 -5.77 20.26 8.55
N ARG A 13 -4.92 21.20 9.00
CA ARG A 13 -4.46 21.25 10.40
C ARG A 13 -5.61 21.39 11.39
N ASN A 14 -6.50 22.36 11.15
CA ASN A 14 -7.65 22.60 12.02
C ASN A 14 -8.60 21.39 12.03
N PHE A 15 -8.79 20.72 10.89
CA PHE A 15 -9.56 19.49 10.81
C PHE A 15 -8.92 18.38 11.66
N CYS A 16 -7.62 18.16 11.53
CA CYS A 16 -6.88 17.17 12.32
C CYS A 16 -7.00 17.46 13.82
N ASP A 17 -6.77 18.70 14.24
CA ASP A 17 -6.87 19.13 15.64
C ASP A 17 -8.29 18.90 16.20
N SER A 18 -9.32 19.24 15.43
CA SER A 18 -10.72 19.04 15.84
C SER A 18 -11.13 17.57 16.00
N ARG A 19 -10.36 16.65 15.42
CA ARG A 19 -10.61 15.20 15.43
C ARG A 19 -9.62 14.44 16.33
N GLY A 20 -8.68 15.14 16.98
CA GLY A 20 -7.60 14.49 17.75
C GLY A 20 -6.67 13.65 16.88
N ILE A 21 -6.52 13.99 15.60
CA ILE A 21 -5.63 13.30 14.67
C ILE A 21 -4.27 13.99 14.71
N GLU A 22 -3.22 13.23 15.02
CA GLU A 22 -1.85 13.73 14.93
C GLU A 22 -1.46 14.00 13.47
N TYR A 23 -1.11 15.24 13.16
CA TYR A 23 -0.68 15.65 11.83
C TYR A 23 0.84 15.55 11.69
N THR A 24 1.31 14.56 10.93
CA THR A 24 2.74 14.34 10.68
C THR A 24 3.09 14.54 9.21
N LYS A 25 4.08 15.40 8.96
CA LYS A 25 4.68 15.58 7.63
C LYS A 25 5.84 14.61 7.46
N THR A 26 5.85 13.92 6.32
CA THR A 26 7.00 13.15 5.88
C THR A 26 8.12 14.15 5.56
N PRO A 27 9.32 14.03 6.17
CA PRO A 27 10.44 14.89 5.83
C PRO A 27 10.74 14.80 4.32
N PRO A 28 11.24 15.88 3.71
CA PRO A 28 11.81 15.79 2.37
C PRO A 28 12.80 14.62 2.32
N TYR A 29 12.82 13.88 1.20
CA TYR A 29 13.75 12.77 1.00
C TYR A 29 13.58 11.61 2.00
N SER A 30 12.33 11.25 2.32
CA SER A 30 12.00 9.99 3.01
C SER A 30 11.34 8.95 2.08
N PRO A 31 12.09 8.34 1.13
CA PRO A 31 11.56 7.39 0.16
C PRO A 31 10.84 6.19 0.79
N TRP A 32 11.22 5.79 2.01
CA TRP A 32 10.59 4.64 2.67
C TRP A 32 9.13 4.92 3.05
N ALA A 33 8.82 6.15 3.49
CA ALA A 33 7.47 6.54 3.89
C ALA A 33 6.55 6.74 2.68
N ASN A 34 7.08 7.26 1.58
CA ASN A 34 6.34 7.43 0.33
C ASN A 34 6.29 6.14 -0.50
N GLY A 35 7.29 5.26 -0.38
CA GLY A 35 7.43 4.05 -1.18
C GLY A 35 6.28 3.07 -1.00
N LEU A 36 5.70 2.97 0.20
CA LEU A 36 4.50 2.16 0.45
C LEU A 36 3.28 2.68 -0.33
N VAL A 37 3.08 4.00 -0.33
CA VAL A 37 1.99 4.64 -1.07
C VAL A 37 2.23 4.56 -2.57
N GLU A 38 3.46 4.76 -3.02
CA GLU A 38 3.86 4.63 -4.43
C GLU A 38 3.63 3.21 -4.96
N GLU A 39 3.98 2.18 -4.20
CA GLU A 39 3.76 0.78 -4.57
C GLU A 39 2.26 0.44 -4.61
N CYS A 40 1.49 0.93 -3.64
CA CYS A 40 0.02 0.82 -3.66
C CYS A 40 -0.57 1.48 -4.90
N ASN A 41 -0.16 2.71 -5.22
CA ASN A 41 -0.62 3.46 -6.38
C ASN A 41 -0.25 2.75 -7.69
N ARG A 42 0.96 2.22 -7.81
CA ARG A 42 1.40 1.42 -8.97
C ARG A 42 0.49 0.21 -9.17
N THR A 43 0.19 -0.51 -8.10
CA THR A 43 -0.68 -1.70 -8.15
C THR A 43 -2.11 -1.35 -8.53
N LEU A 44 -2.66 -0.25 -7.98
CA LEU A 44 -3.99 0.25 -8.30
C LEU A 44 -4.10 0.65 -9.77
N LEU A 45 -3.12 1.41 -10.28
CA LEU A 45 -3.08 1.82 -11.69
C LEU A 45 -2.99 0.61 -12.62
N GLY A 46 -2.15 -0.38 -12.31
CA GLY A 46 -2.05 -1.61 -13.10
C GLY A 46 -3.40 -2.36 -13.19
N ARG A 47 -4.14 -2.45 -12.08
CA ARG A 47 -5.49 -3.07 -12.08
C ARG A 47 -6.50 -2.25 -12.89
N LEU A 48 -6.54 -0.94 -12.69
CA LEU A 48 -7.46 -0.06 -13.42
C LEU A 48 -7.23 -0.14 -14.93
N ARG A 49 -5.97 -0.21 -15.40
CA ARG A 49 -5.65 -0.40 -16.81
C ARG A 49 -6.25 -1.68 -17.36
N ARG A 50 -6.04 -2.82 -16.69
CA ARG A 50 -6.59 -4.11 -17.13
C ARG A 50 -8.12 -4.09 -17.21
N TYR A 51 -8.80 -3.38 -16.30
CA TYR A 51 -10.26 -3.26 -16.36
C TYR A 51 -10.75 -2.28 -17.42
N CYS A 52 -10.05 -1.18 -17.62
CA CYS A 52 -10.38 -0.22 -18.67
C CYS A 52 -10.05 -0.74 -20.07
N HIS A 53 -9.12 -1.68 -20.20
CA HIS A 53 -8.64 -2.22 -21.47
C HIS A 53 -8.36 -3.73 -21.38
N PRO A 54 -9.39 -4.59 -21.38
CA PRO A 54 -9.24 -6.04 -21.18
C PRO A 54 -8.45 -6.74 -22.30
N ASP A 55 -8.42 -6.19 -23.51
CA ASP A 55 -7.65 -6.73 -24.66
C ASP A 55 -6.17 -6.32 -24.63
N PHE A 56 -5.71 -5.72 -23.53
CA PHE A 56 -4.32 -5.27 -23.39
C PHE A 56 -3.40 -6.46 -23.07
N VAL A 57 -2.46 -6.75 -23.97
CA VAL A 57 -1.42 -7.77 -23.84
C VAL A 57 -0.10 -7.02 -23.56
N GLU A 58 0.48 -7.22 -22.38
CA GLU A 58 1.48 -6.35 -21.75
C GLU A 58 2.77 -6.09 -22.56
N ASP A 59 3.30 -4.86 -22.43
CA ASP A 59 4.71 -4.56 -22.13
C ASP A 59 4.76 -3.21 -21.37
N GLU A 60 4.78 -3.25 -20.03
CA GLU A 60 4.68 -2.07 -19.17
C GLU A 60 6.01 -1.29 -18.99
N THR A 61 7.11 -1.75 -19.56
CA THR A 61 8.42 -1.10 -19.41
C THR A 61 8.74 -0.19 -20.59
N GLY A 62 8.16 1.02 -20.62
CA GLY A 62 8.59 2.05 -21.58
C GLY A 62 7.56 3.11 -21.97
N MET A 63 6.28 2.95 -21.60
CA MET A 63 5.27 3.94 -21.96
C MET A 63 5.42 5.24 -21.16
N SER A 64 5.35 6.36 -21.87
CA SER A 64 5.29 7.69 -21.28
C SER A 64 4.01 7.89 -20.46
N THR A 65 4.06 8.82 -19.52
CA THR A 65 2.90 9.20 -18.68
C THR A 65 1.70 9.66 -19.50
N ASP A 66 1.91 10.20 -20.70
CA ASP A 66 0.85 10.64 -21.61
C ASP A 66 0.20 9.48 -22.37
N GLU A 67 0.96 8.46 -22.75
CA GLU A 67 0.41 7.22 -23.34
C GLU A 67 -0.42 6.47 -22.29
N LEU A 68 0.07 6.42 -21.06
CA LEU A 68 -0.64 5.92 -19.89
C LEU A 68 -2.00 6.59 -19.69
N LYS A 69 -2.05 7.92 -19.79
CA LYS A 69 -3.28 8.71 -19.62
C LYS A 69 -4.26 8.47 -20.76
N LYS A 70 -3.77 8.34 -21.99
CA LYS A 70 -4.62 8.04 -23.16
C LYS A 70 -5.27 6.66 -23.07
N GLN A 71 -4.57 5.68 -22.49
CA GLN A 71 -5.04 4.30 -22.36
C GLN A 71 -5.92 4.07 -21.12
N THR A 72 -5.69 4.81 -20.03
CA THR A 72 -6.58 4.78 -18.87
C THR A 72 -7.86 5.53 -19.23
N GLY A 73 -8.78 4.83 -19.90
CA GLY A 73 -10.03 5.41 -20.40
C GLY A 73 -10.82 6.12 -19.29
N ALA A 74 -11.68 7.06 -19.70
CA ALA A 74 -12.55 7.83 -18.80
C ALA A 74 -13.46 6.98 -17.89
N ARG A 75 -13.55 5.67 -18.14
CA ARG A 75 -14.35 4.68 -17.40
C ARG A 75 -13.65 4.15 -16.14
N TRP A 76 -12.42 4.56 -15.82
CA TRP A 76 -11.74 4.14 -14.59
C TRP A 76 -12.59 4.31 -13.31
N PRO A 77 -13.46 5.33 -13.15
CA PRO A 77 -14.31 5.45 -11.97
C PRO A 77 -15.28 4.27 -11.82
N GLU A 78 -15.77 3.70 -12.94
CA GLU A 78 -16.67 2.54 -12.94
C GLU A 78 -15.99 1.29 -12.36
N TYR A 79 -14.67 1.18 -12.54
CA TYR A 79 -13.88 0.03 -12.11
C TYR A 79 -13.13 0.26 -10.80
N PHE A 80 -13.18 1.47 -10.23
CA PHE A 80 -12.42 1.83 -9.03
C PHE A 80 -12.79 0.97 -7.82
N ALA A 81 -14.10 0.80 -7.57
CA ALA A 81 -14.59 -0.04 -6.48
C ALA A 81 -14.14 -1.50 -6.62
N ARG A 82 -14.16 -2.03 -7.85
CA ARG A 82 -13.69 -3.39 -8.15
C ARG A 82 -12.19 -3.51 -7.93
N ALA A 83 -11.39 -2.58 -8.46
CA ALA A 83 -9.94 -2.57 -8.28
C ALA A 83 -9.54 -2.54 -6.81
N LEU A 84 -10.19 -1.71 -5.99
CA LEU A 84 -9.99 -1.68 -4.54
C LEU A 84 -10.38 -3.00 -3.87
N ALA A 85 -11.53 -3.57 -4.23
CA ALA A 85 -11.96 -4.86 -3.70
C ALA A 85 -10.93 -5.95 -3.99
N ASP A 86 -10.38 -5.99 -5.21
CA ASP A 86 -9.38 -6.99 -5.60
C ASP A 86 -8.00 -6.74 -4.97
N MET A 87 -7.63 -5.49 -4.73
CA MET A 87 -6.42 -5.16 -3.95
C MET A 87 -6.56 -5.65 -2.51
N ASN A 88 -7.69 -5.35 -1.88
CA ASN A 88 -7.93 -5.70 -0.49
C ASN A 88 -8.16 -7.20 -0.27
N SER A 89 -8.51 -7.97 -1.32
CA SER A 89 -8.69 -9.43 -1.24
C SER A 89 -7.43 -10.22 -1.58
N ARG A 90 -6.39 -9.57 -2.11
CA ARG A 90 -5.19 -10.28 -2.58
C ARG A 90 -4.25 -10.54 -1.41
N VAL A 91 -3.90 -11.80 -1.21
CA VAL A 91 -2.84 -12.20 -0.28
C VAL A 91 -1.51 -11.61 -0.75
N LEU A 92 -0.85 -10.85 0.12
CA LEU A 92 0.45 -10.24 -0.15
C LEU A 92 1.56 -11.21 0.25
N PRO A 93 2.48 -11.61 -0.66
CA PRO A 93 3.52 -12.60 -0.33
C PRO A 93 4.40 -12.23 0.86
N SER A 94 4.69 -10.94 1.05
CA SER A 94 5.49 -10.46 2.18
C SER A 94 4.77 -10.53 3.52
N LEU A 95 3.44 -10.54 3.52
CA LEU A 95 2.61 -10.57 4.72
C LEU A 95 2.02 -11.95 4.98
N GLY A 96 1.80 -12.78 3.95
CA GLY A 96 1.04 -14.03 4.05
C GLY A 96 -0.48 -13.86 4.09
N TYR A 97 -0.95 -12.61 4.21
CA TYR A 97 -2.36 -12.25 4.35
C TYR A 97 -2.74 -11.11 3.39
N SER A 98 -4.03 -10.95 3.14
CA SER A 98 -4.62 -9.82 2.44
C SER A 98 -4.88 -8.64 3.39
N PRO A 99 -4.92 -7.40 2.89
CA PRO A 99 -5.27 -6.24 3.71
C PRO A 99 -6.64 -6.39 4.41
N ARG A 100 -7.60 -7.08 3.77
CA ARG A 100 -8.91 -7.33 4.37
C ARG A 100 -8.81 -8.26 5.58
N GLU A 101 -8.07 -9.36 5.47
CA GLU A 101 -7.87 -10.29 6.59
C GLU A 101 -7.18 -9.60 7.76
N LEU A 102 -6.17 -8.75 7.50
CA LEU A 102 -5.49 -8.00 8.56
C LEU A 102 -6.40 -6.96 9.23
N LEU A 103 -7.32 -6.36 8.47
CA LEU A 103 -8.21 -5.32 9.00
C LEU A 103 -9.39 -5.92 9.77
N PHE A 104 -9.99 -6.99 9.27
CA PHE A 104 -11.24 -7.54 9.78
C PHE A 104 -11.15 -8.96 10.35
N GLY A 105 -10.01 -9.65 10.25
CA GLY A 105 -9.84 -11.00 10.79
C GLY A 105 -10.62 -12.10 10.04
N PHE A 106 -11.12 -11.85 8.83
CA PHE A 106 -11.81 -12.90 8.05
C PHE A 106 -11.63 -12.75 6.53
N VAL A 107 -11.76 -13.88 5.84
CA VAL A 107 -11.81 -13.95 4.38
C VAL A 107 -13.26 -13.79 3.94
N ARG A 108 -13.53 -12.87 3.01
CA ARG A 108 -14.80 -12.91 2.29
C ARG A 108 -14.73 -14.02 1.26
N THR A 109 -15.29 -15.17 1.58
CA THR A 109 -15.69 -16.15 0.57
C THR A 109 -16.96 -15.65 -0.12
N ASP A 110 -17.04 -15.91 -1.42
CA ASP A 110 -18.29 -15.80 -2.15
C ASP A 110 -19.32 -16.73 -1.50
N GLY A 111 -20.33 -16.12 -0.85
CA GLY A 111 -21.35 -16.86 -0.09
C GLY A 111 -21.38 -16.60 1.40
N MET A 112 -20.57 -15.67 1.95
CA MET A 112 -20.86 -15.15 3.30
C MET A 112 -22.23 -14.46 3.30
N GLU A 113 -23.24 -15.17 3.80
CA GLU A 113 -24.52 -14.58 4.14
C GLU A 113 -24.30 -13.41 5.09
N ARG A 114 -25.06 -12.33 4.89
CA ARG A 114 -24.99 -11.17 5.77
C ARG A 114 -25.37 -11.65 7.18
N LEU A 115 -24.41 -11.63 8.11
CA LEU A 115 -24.67 -11.90 9.52
C LEU A 115 -25.75 -10.90 9.99
N VAL A 116 -26.93 -11.43 10.33
CA VAL A 116 -28.11 -10.63 10.70
C VAL A 116 -28.08 -10.29 12.19
N GLU A 117 -27.42 -11.12 13.00
CA GLU A 117 -27.37 -10.98 14.46
C GLU A 117 -25.98 -10.51 14.93
N PRO A 118 -25.91 -9.58 15.91
CA PRO A 118 -24.65 -9.19 16.53
C PRO A 118 -24.05 -10.39 17.29
N ALA A 119 -22.73 -10.55 17.19
CA ALA A 119 -22.00 -11.56 17.95
C ALA A 119 -22.10 -11.28 19.45
N ASP A 120 -22.12 -12.34 20.25
CA ASP A 120 -21.97 -12.23 21.71
C ASP A 120 -20.55 -11.75 22.08
N VAL A 121 -20.40 -11.33 23.34
CA VAL A 121 -19.15 -10.72 23.84
C VAL A 121 -17.98 -11.69 23.78
N ASP A 122 -18.19 -12.98 24.06
CA ASP A 122 -17.12 -13.98 24.07
C ASP A 122 -16.66 -14.30 22.65
N SER A 123 -17.60 -14.44 21.71
CA SER A 123 -17.30 -14.60 20.27
C SER A 123 -16.56 -13.39 19.71
N ALA A 124 -16.96 -12.17 20.07
CA ALA A 124 -16.27 -10.95 19.67
C ALA A 124 -14.85 -10.88 20.25
N ALA A 125 -14.68 -11.23 21.52
CA ALA A 125 -13.37 -11.27 22.18
C ALA A 125 -12.44 -12.32 21.53
N ALA A 126 -12.95 -13.51 21.24
CA ALA A 126 -12.20 -14.55 20.55
C ALA A 126 -11.77 -14.11 19.14
N HIS A 127 -12.66 -13.44 18.40
CA HIS A 127 -12.35 -12.92 17.07
C HIS A 127 -11.25 -11.83 17.11
N LEU A 128 -11.32 -10.91 18.07
CA LEU A 128 -10.28 -9.90 18.25
C LEU A 128 -8.92 -10.53 18.60
N ALA A 129 -8.90 -11.55 19.47
CA ALA A 129 -7.68 -12.26 19.81
C ALA A 129 -7.05 -12.99 18.60
N ASP A 130 -7.87 -13.62 17.76
CA ASP A 130 -7.41 -14.27 16.52
C ASP A 130 -6.87 -13.24 15.50
N MET A 131 -7.53 -12.09 15.39
CA MET A 131 -7.08 -10.98 14.55
C MET A 131 -5.74 -10.41 15.03
N ASP A 132 -5.54 -10.27 16.34
CA ASP A 132 -4.26 -9.81 16.90
C ASP A 132 -3.14 -10.84 16.69
N ALA A 133 -3.44 -12.14 16.82
CA ALA A 133 -2.48 -13.20 16.48
C ALA A 133 -2.08 -13.16 14.99
N THR A 134 -3.07 -13.00 14.10
CA THR A 134 -2.85 -12.86 12.65
C THR A 134 -1.96 -11.65 12.32
N ARG A 135 -2.24 -10.50 12.95
CA ARG A 135 -1.42 -9.29 12.78
C ARG A 135 0.01 -9.48 13.30
N SER A 136 0.17 -10.18 14.41
CA SER A 136 1.49 -10.50 14.96
C SER A 136 2.30 -11.40 14.02
N ASP A 137 1.67 -12.43 13.42
CA ASP A 137 2.34 -13.29 12.43
C ASP A 137 2.73 -12.50 11.17
N ALA A 138 1.80 -11.68 10.64
CA ALA A 138 2.07 -10.83 9.49
C ALA A 138 3.22 -9.84 9.75
N HIS A 139 3.33 -9.33 10.98
CA HIS A 139 4.42 -8.46 11.39
C HIS A 139 5.77 -9.22 11.38
N ALA A 140 5.82 -10.42 11.95
CA ALA A 140 7.02 -11.25 11.94
C ALA A 140 7.50 -11.54 10.51
N ARG A 141 6.58 -11.94 9.61
CA ARG A 141 6.85 -12.15 8.18
C ARG A 141 7.38 -10.90 7.48
N THR A 142 6.87 -9.73 7.85
CA THR A 142 7.33 -8.45 7.29
C THR A 142 8.79 -8.20 7.65
N LEU A 143 9.20 -8.49 8.89
CA LEU A 143 10.58 -8.37 9.34
C LEU A 143 11.49 -9.35 8.58
N GLU A 144 11.11 -10.62 8.49
CA GLU A 144 11.87 -11.62 7.71
C GLU A 144 12.02 -11.22 6.24
N HIS A 145 10.94 -10.70 5.65
CA HIS A 145 10.97 -10.22 4.27
C HIS A 145 11.84 -8.97 4.11
N ALA A 146 11.85 -8.07 5.10
CA ALA A 146 12.74 -6.90 5.12
C ALA A 146 14.21 -7.32 5.21
N ASP A 147 14.54 -8.28 6.08
CA ASP A 147 15.90 -8.83 6.23
C ASP A 147 16.37 -9.50 4.95
N ALA A 148 15.51 -10.31 4.32
CA ALA A 148 15.83 -10.96 3.05
C ALA A 148 16.02 -9.94 1.91
N ARG A 149 15.23 -8.86 1.89
CA ARG A 149 15.44 -7.75 0.93
C ARG A 149 16.76 -7.03 1.18
N LYS A 150 17.08 -6.73 2.44
CA LYS A 150 18.36 -6.10 2.81
C LYS A 150 19.54 -6.98 2.40
N ALA A 151 19.52 -8.27 2.70
CA ALA A 151 20.57 -9.20 2.30
C ALA A 151 20.75 -9.28 0.77
N ARG A 152 19.67 -9.17 -0.01
CA ARG A 152 19.76 -9.10 -1.49
C ARG A 152 20.33 -7.77 -1.97
N PHE A 153 19.93 -6.66 -1.35
CA PHE A 153 20.45 -5.34 -1.67
C PHE A 153 21.95 -5.27 -1.40
N ASP A 154 22.38 -5.69 -0.20
CA ASP A 154 23.78 -5.66 0.24
C ASP A 154 24.70 -6.48 -0.69
N LYS A 155 24.21 -7.53 -1.36
CA LYS A 155 24.97 -8.28 -2.38
C LYS A 155 25.35 -7.45 -3.62
N HIS A 156 24.59 -6.41 -3.93
CA HIS A 156 24.78 -5.55 -5.10
C HIS A 156 25.41 -4.21 -4.73
N VAL A 157 25.55 -3.92 -3.44
CA VAL A 157 26.25 -2.71 -2.97
C VAL A 157 27.74 -2.91 -3.21
N THR A 158 28.30 -2.07 -4.06
CA THR A 158 29.75 -1.98 -4.25
C THR A 158 30.29 -1.02 -3.20
N ASP A 159 31.34 -1.41 -2.47
CA ASP A 159 32.03 -0.51 -1.55
C ASP A 159 32.66 0.63 -2.36
N ALA A 160 32.01 1.79 -2.36
CA ALA A 160 32.53 2.99 -2.99
C ALA A 160 33.47 3.69 -2.00
N GLN A 161 34.78 3.65 -2.29
CA GLN A 161 35.76 4.48 -1.59
C GLN A 161 35.80 5.86 -2.24
N PHE A 162 35.37 6.88 -1.50
CA PHE A 162 35.39 8.27 -1.96
C PHE A 162 36.66 8.97 -1.49
N HIS A 163 37.27 9.75 -2.37
CA HIS A 163 38.44 10.58 -2.08
C HIS A 163 38.06 12.06 -2.07
N VAL A 164 38.87 12.87 -1.38
CA VAL A 164 38.68 14.33 -1.34
C VAL A 164 38.81 14.89 -2.76
N GLY A 165 37.70 15.41 -3.29
CA GLY A 165 37.60 15.91 -4.68
C GLY A 165 36.57 15.17 -5.54
N ASP A 166 36.10 14.00 -5.09
CA ASP A 166 35.04 13.27 -5.78
C ASP A 166 33.70 14.01 -5.65
N VAL A 167 32.99 14.13 -6.78
CA VAL A 167 31.63 14.68 -6.79
C VAL A 167 30.68 13.61 -6.30
N VAL A 168 30.36 13.66 -5.02
CA VAL A 168 29.31 12.84 -4.43
C VAL A 168 27.99 13.58 -4.50
N GLN A 169 26.93 12.84 -4.81
CA GLN A 169 25.58 13.40 -4.75
C GLN A 169 25.15 13.47 -3.29
N VAL A 170 25.22 14.68 -2.73
CA VAL A 170 24.66 15.00 -1.42
C VAL A 170 23.18 15.30 -1.63
N TYR A 171 22.31 14.56 -0.93
CA TYR A 171 20.86 14.77 -0.92
C TYR A 171 20.42 15.40 0.40
#